data_AF-A0A4U5LV69-F1
#
_entry.id   AF-A0A4U5LV69-F1
#
_cell.length_a   1.000
_cell.length_b   1.000
_cell.length_c   1.000
_cell.angle_alpha   90.00
_cell.angle_beta   90.00
_cell.angle_gamma   90.00
#
_symmetry.space_group_name_H-M   'P 1'
#
loop_
_entity.id
_entity.type
_entity.pdbx_description
1 polymer ?
#
loop_
_entity_poly.entity_id
_entity_poly.type
_entity_poly.pdbx_seq_one_letter_code
_entity_poly.pdbx_strand_id
1 'polypeptide(L)'
;MQECCQVALSPDERSQELKKQISEQFGNLDDDKAQEIFAMLSNYPEAFAIGDHELTQTDMVTHKIETGACAPIKSKARPIPYTVREKVVEMIHDYLRQGIIRKSHSPWASPIVLVRKKDGAIRMCVDYRKLNSVP
;
A
#
# COMPACT_ATOMS: atom_id res chain seq x y z
N MET A 1 14.56 -12.50 7.55
CA MET A 1 13.84 -11.28 7.93
C MET A 1 14.89 -10.19 7.92
N GLN A 2 14.88 -9.33 6.90
CA GLN A 2 15.90 -8.31 6.72
C GLN A 2 15.21 -6.99 7.06
N GLU A 3 15.66 -6.36 8.15
CA GLU A 3 15.22 -5.02 8.56
C GLU A 3 15.37 -4.07 7.38
N CYS A 4 14.24 -3.54 6.92
CA CYS A 4 14.27 -2.42 5.98
C CYS A 4 14.66 -1.20 6.82
N CYS A 5 15.93 -0.81 6.80
CA CYS A 5 16.39 0.47 7.35
C CYS A 5 15.74 1.61 6.55
N GLN A 6 14.50 1.94 6.88
CA GLN A 6 13.97 3.27 6.65
C GLN A 6 14.33 4.08 7.89
N VAL A 7 14.98 5.22 7.69
CA VAL A 7 15.27 6.16 8.77
C VAL A 7 13.91 6.61 9.29
N ALA A 8 13.51 6.09 10.45
CA ALA A 8 12.31 6.56 11.12
C ALA A 8 12.48 8.05 11.39
N LEU A 9 11.52 8.86 10.93
CA LEU A 9 11.47 10.28 11.25
C LEU A 9 11.54 10.44 12.77
N SER A 10 12.28 11.43 13.26
CA SER A 10 12.21 11.76 14.67
C SER A 10 10.77 12.13 15.07
N PRO A 11 10.38 11.97 16.34
CA PRO A 11 9.03 12.34 16.80
C PRO A 11 8.62 13.76 16.44
N ASP A 12 9.58 14.70 16.45
CA ASP A 12 9.36 16.10 16.10
C ASP A 12 9.14 16.29 14.59
N GLU A 13 9.98 15.68 13.75
CA GLU A 13 9.83 15.70 12.29
C GLU A 13 8.50 15.05 11.86
N ARG A 14 8.13 13.93 12.49
CA ARG A 14 6.85 13.26 12.28
C ARG A 14 5.68 14.19 12.57
N SER A 15 5.72 14.84 13.75
CA SER A 15 4.66 15.74 14.19
C SER A 15 4.53 16.95 13.25
N GLN A 16 5.64 17.49 12.78
CA GLN A 16 5.64 18.59 11.81
C GLN A 16 5.06 18.18 10.46
N GLU A 17 5.43 17.01 9.95
CA GLU A 17 4.93 16.51 8.67
C GLU A 17 3.42 16.21 8.72
N LEU A 18 2.93 15.59 9.79
CA LEU A 18 1.49 15.35 9.97
C LEU A 18 0.70 16.67 10.04
N LYS A 19 1.21 17.67 10.78
CA LYS A 19 0.61 19.00 10.85
C LYS A 19 0.54 19.67 9.48
N LYS A 20 1.63 19.58 8.71
CA LYS A 20 1.72 20.10 7.36
C LYS A 20 0.68 19.43 6.44
N GLN A 21 0.62 18.10 6.42
CA GLN A 21 -0.35 17.36 5.60
C GLN A 21 -1.80 17.74 5.92
N ILE A 22 -2.14 17.92 7.19
CA ILE A 22 -3.48 18.33 7.60
C ILE A 22 -3.78 19.76 7.14
N SER A 23 -2.83 20.70 7.31
CA SER A 23 -3.02 22.08 6.85
C SER A 23 -3.20 22.16 5.33
N GLU A 24 -2.47 21.35 4.56
CA GLU A 24 -2.58 21.29 3.10
C GLU A 24 -3.90 20.68 2.63
N GLN A 25 -4.42 19.67 3.33
CA GLN A 25 -5.67 19.01 2.94
C GLN A 25 -6.94 19.73 3.39
N PHE A 26 -6.92 20.34 4.58
CA PHE A 26 -8.11 20.88 5.22
C PHE A 26 -8.15 22.42 5.25
N GLY A 27 -7.08 23.11 4.83
CA GLY A 27 -7.04 24.57 4.71
C GLY A 27 -7.13 25.28 6.07
N ASN A 28 -7.88 26.40 6.12
CA ASN A 28 -8.08 27.17 7.35
C ASN A 28 -8.98 26.40 8.32
N LEU A 29 -8.36 25.64 9.22
CA LEU A 29 -9.03 25.18 10.43
C LEU A 29 -9.22 26.34 11.40
N ASP A 30 -10.33 26.30 12.12
CA ASP A 30 -10.52 27.11 13.32
C ASP A 30 -9.46 26.73 14.37
N ASP A 31 -8.95 27.72 15.10
CA ASP A 31 -7.81 27.55 16.01
C ASP A 31 -8.11 26.48 17.10
N ASP A 32 -9.35 26.43 17.61
CA ASP A 32 -9.75 25.46 18.63
C ASP A 32 -9.73 24.02 18.07
N LYS A 33 -10.21 23.84 16.83
CA LYS A 33 -10.21 22.53 16.16
C LYS A 33 -8.81 22.09 15.76
N ALA A 34 -7.97 23.02 15.33
CA ALA A 34 -6.57 22.73 15.00
C ALA A 34 -5.84 22.23 16.25
N GLN A 35 -6.08 22.86 17.41
CA GLN A 35 -5.48 22.45 18.67
C GLN A 35 -5.93 21.05 19.11
N GLU A 36 -7.22 20.73 18.98
CA GLU A 36 -7.76 19.40 19.30
C GLU A 36 -7.13 18.30 18.41
N ILE A 37 -7.06 18.55 17.10
CA ILE A 37 -6.46 17.61 16.15
C ILE A 37 -4.98 17.41 16.43
N PHE A 38 -4.22 18.48 16.68
CA PHE A 38 -2.79 18.36 16.98
C PHE A 38 -2.53 17.64 18.29
N ALA A 39 -3.37 17.84 19.32
CA ALA A 39 -3.29 17.07 20.55
C ALA A 39 -3.53 15.58 20.28
N MET A 40 -4.52 15.24 19.44
CA MET A 40 -4.83 13.86 19.08
C MET A 40 -3.70 13.17 18.29
N LEU A 41 -3.07 13.86 17.34
CA LEU A 41 -1.90 13.36 16.62
C LEU A 41 -0.70 13.10 17.53
N SER A 42 -0.49 13.97 18.52
CA SER A 42 0.59 13.80 19.50
C SER A 42 0.32 12.68 20.50
N ASN A 43 -0.95 12.41 20.82
CA ASN A 43 -1.34 11.35 21.75
C ASN A 43 -1.27 9.95 21.13
N TYR A 44 -1.44 9.84 19.80
CA TYR A 44 -1.48 8.56 19.08
C TYR A 44 -0.63 8.58 17.79
N PRO A 45 0.69 8.88 17.87
CA PRO A 45 1.54 9.06 16.69
C PRO A 45 1.66 7.81 15.82
N GLU A 46 1.50 6.62 16.40
CA GLU A 46 1.53 5.31 15.74
C GLU A 46 0.23 4.94 15.02
N ALA A 47 -0.89 5.61 15.36
CA ALA A 47 -2.18 5.33 14.75
C ALA A 47 -2.33 5.95 13.35
N PHE A 48 -1.50 6.93 13.03
CA PHE A 48 -1.49 7.63 11.75
C PHE A 48 -0.28 7.21 10.94
N ALA A 49 -0.40 7.12 9.62
CA ALA A 49 0.73 6.90 8.73
C ALA A 49 0.98 8.18 7.91
N ILE A 50 2.23 8.63 7.84
CA ILE A 50 2.65 9.76 6.98
C ILE A 50 2.57 9.36 5.50
N GLY A 51 2.79 8.08 5.20
CA GLY A 51 2.62 7.53 3.87
C GLY A 51 2.64 6.00 3.87
N ASP A 52 2.42 5.42 2.69
CA ASP A 52 2.24 3.97 2.51
C ASP A 52 3.43 3.13 3.02
N HIS A 53 4.63 3.71 3.12
CA HIS A 53 5.83 3.03 3.60
C HIS A 53 5.83 2.76 5.11
N GLU A 54 5.01 3.47 5.88
CA GLU A 54 4.82 3.24 7.32
C GLU A 54 3.73 2.19 7.60
N LEU A 55 2.99 1.76 6.57
CA LEU A 55 1.96 0.75 6.73
C LEU A 55 2.62 -0.59 7.08
N THR A 56 2.13 -1.19 8.17
CA THR A 56 2.61 -2.47 8.68
C THR A 56 1.56 -3.56 8.55
N GLN A 57 1.92 -4.77 8.97
CA GLN A 57 1.02 -5.93 9.02
C GLN A 57 0.77 -6.34 10.47
N THR A 58 -0.39 -6.94 10.73
CA THR A 58 -0.69 -7.59 12.01
C THR A 58 -0.33 -9.07 11.96
N ASP A 59 0.22 -9.59 13.04
CA ASP A 59 0.50 -11.00 13.26
C ASP A 59 -0.61 -11.72 14.05
N MET A 60 -1.65 -10.99 14.48
CA MET A 60 -2.72 -11.53 15.31
C MET A 60 -3.58 -12.59 14.60
N VAL A 61 -3.80 -12.42 13.30
CA VAL A 61 -4.65 -13.32 12.49
C VAL A 61 -4.05 -13.48 11.10
N THR A 62 -3.98 -14.73 10.63
CA THR A 62 -3.70 -15.03 9.23
C THR A 62 -4.99 -15.39 8.51
N HIS A 63 -5.31 -14.66 7.43
CA HIS A 63 -6.48 -14.96 6.61
C HIS A 63 -6.16 -16.11 5.63
N LYS A 64 -6.91 -17.20 5.74
CA LYS A 64 -6.90 -18.30 4.77
C LYS A 64 -8.08 -18.13 3.80
N ILE A 65 -7.78 -18.09 2.51
CA ILE A 65 -8.81 -18.09 1.46
C ILE A 65 -9.08 -19.56 1.09
N GLU A 66 -10.27 -20.05 1.41
CA GLU A 66 -10.71 -21.39 1.00
C GLU A 66 -11.15 -21.34 -0.47
N THR A 67 -10.55 -22.19 -1.31
CA THR A 67 -10.88 -22.30 -2.75
C THR A 67 -11.61 -23.60 -3.09
N GLY A 68 -12.17 -24.26 -2.06
CA GLY A 68 -12.84 -25.56 -2.18
C GLY A 68 -11.97 -26.62 -2.88
N ALA A 69 -12.62 -27.46 -3.69
CA ALA A 69 -11.98 -28.51 -4.48
C ALA A 69 -11.50 -28.03 -5.87
N CYS A 70 -11.50 -26.72 -6.13
CA CYS A 70 -11.18 -26.20 -7.45
C CYS A 70 -9.68 -26.28 -7.76
N ALA A 71 -9.38 -26.71 -8.99
CA ALA A 71 -8.02 -26.78 -9.48
C ALA A 71 -7.41 -25.35 -9.63
N PRO A 72 -6.09 -25.20 -9.46
CA PRO A 72 -5.43 -23.91 -9.61
C PRO A 72 -5.64 -23.25 -10.98
N ILE A 73 -5.98 -21.96 -10.95
CA ILE A 73 -6.13 -21.15 -12.17
C ILE A 73 -4.83 -20.37 -12.41
N LYS A 74 -4.17 -20.66 -13.53
CA LYS A 74 -2.98 -19.94 -14.00
C LYS A 74 -3.29 -19.12 -15.24
N SER A 75 -3.38 -17.82 -15.08
CA SER A 75 -3.57 -16.89 -16.19
C SER A 75 -2.25 -16.33 -16.70
N LYS A 76 -2.15 -16.15 -18.03
CA LYS A 76 -0.98 -15.54 -18.67
C LYS A 76 -0.86 -14.06 -18.27
N ALA A 77 0.36 -13.62 -18.00
CA ALA A 77 0.65 -12.20 -17.78
C ALA A 77 0.30 -11.36 -19.01
N ARG A 78 -0.23 -10.15 -18.79
CA ARG A 78 -0.55 -9.21 -19.87
C ARG A 78 0.72 -8.49 -20.31
N PRO A 79 0.90 -8.19 -21.61
CA PRO A 79 1.99 -7.34 -22.07
C PRO A 79 1.96 -5.98 -21.39
N ILE A 80 3.12 -5.51 -20.95
CA ILE A 80 3.28 -4.19 -20.33
C ILE A 80 3.82 -3.24 -21.42
N PRO A 81 3.16 -2.11 -21.70
CA PRO A 81 3.67 -1.12 -22.65
C PRO A 81 5.07 -0.65 -22.25
N TYR A 82 5.95 -0.45 -23.23
CA TYR A 82 7.35 -0.05 -22.99
C TYR A 82 7.45 1.24 -22.18
N THR A 83 6.58 2.21 -22.45
CA THR A 83 6.55 3.53 -21.80
C THR A 83 6.34 3.48 -20.29
N VAL A 84 5.71 2.43 -19.77
CA VAL A 84 5.38 2.30 -18.33
C VAL A 84 6.13 1.15 -17.66
N ARG A 85 6.97 0.42 -18.41
CA ARG A 85 7.64 -0.79 -17.92
C ARG A 85 8.58 -0.52 -16.76
N GLU A 86 9.36 0.56 -16.85
CA GLU A 86 10.30 0.95 -15.79
C GLU A 86 9.55 1.31 -14.50
N LYS A 87 8.46 2.09 -14.61
CA LYS A 87 7.62 2.42 -13.46
C LYS A 87 7.02 1.17 -12.81
N VAL A 88 6.59 0.20 -13.61
CA VAL A 88 6.10 -1.08 -13.08
C VAL A 88 7.17 -1.85 -12.32
N VAL A 89 8.39 -1.90 -12.85
CA VAL A 89 9.53 -2.56 -12.17
C VAL A 89 9.85 -1.87 -10.84
N GLU A 90 9.86 -0.53 -10.82
CA GLU A 90 10.03 0.27 -9.60
C GLU A 90 8.96 -0.08 -8.55
N MET A 91 7.68 -0.07 -8.92
CA MET A 91 6.58 -0.43 -8.01
C MET A 91 6.72 -1.85 -7.45
N ILE A 92 7.14 -2.83 -8.28
CA ILE A 92 7.39 -4.21 -7.81
C ILE A 92 8.52 -4.24 -6.78
N HIS A 93 9.61 -3.52 -7.03
CA HIS A 93 10.72 -3.45 -6.08
C HIS A 93 10.29 -2.75 -4.79
N ASP A 94 9.49 -1.71 -4.87
CA ASP A 94 8.99 -0.99 -3.69
C ASP A 94 8.10 -1.89 -2.83
N TYR A 95 7.16 -2.62 -3.44
CA TYR A 95 6.33 -3.60 -2.74
C TYR A 95 7.12 -4.77 -2.15
N LEU A 96 8.19 -5.20 -2.81
CA LEU A 96 9.12 -6.20 -2.26
C LEU A 96 9.88 -5.65 -1.05
N ARG A 97 10.35 -4.38 -1.10
CA ARG A 97 11.06 -3.74 0.01
C ARG A 97 10.15 -3.53 1.22
N GLN A 98 8.90 -3.12 0.98
CA GLN A 98 7.88 -2.94 2.02
C GLN A 98 7.31 -4.27 2.56
N GLY A 99 7.64 -5.41 1.95
CA GLY A 99 7.14 -6.71 2.39
C GLY A 99 5.67 -7.00 2.02
N ILE A 100 5.03 -6.13 1.23
CA ILE A 100 3.64 -6.32 0.74
C ILE A 100 3.55 -7.54 -0.17
N ILE A 101 4.58 -7.79 -0.99
CA ILE A 101 4.67 -8.97 -1.85
C ILE A 101 5.95 -9.75 -1.60
N ARG A 102 5.96 -11.02 -2.03
CA ARG A 102 7.13 -11.90 -1.99
C ARG A 102 7.24 -12.73 -3.25
N LYS A 103 8.46 -13.15 -3.59
CA LYS A 103 8.69 -14.14 -4.66
C LYS A 103 8.04 -15.47 -4.27
N SER A 104 7.41 -16.14 -5.23
CA SER A 104 6.76 -17.44 -5.02
C SER A 104 6.76 -18.29 -6.28
N HIS A 105 6.67 -19.61 -6.11
CA HIS A 105 6.43 -20.58 -7.18
C HIS A 105 5.02 -21.16 -7.03
N SER A 106 4.00 -20.38 -7.40
CA SER A 106 2.60 -20.75 -7.21
C SER A 106 1.99 -21.45 -8.44
N PRO A 107 1.14 -22.47 -8.26
CA PRO A 107 0.31 -23.00 -9.34
C PRO A 107 -0.82 -22.04 -9.72
N TRP A 108 -1.15 -21.07 -8.86
CA TRP A 108 -2.11 -20.00 -9.12
C TRP A 108 -1.40 -18.76 -9.68
N ALA A 109 -1.99 -18.12 -10.69
CA ALA A 109 -1.51 -16.83 -11.19
C ALA A 109 -2.66 -15.98 -11.74
N SER A 110 -2.75 -14.74 -11.24
CA SER A 110 -3.64 -13.71 -11.77
C SER A 110 -2.81 -12.60 -12.42
N PRO A 111 -3.20 -12.06 -13.58
CA PRO A 111 -2.40 -11.07 -14.27
C PRO A 111 -2.53 -9.69 -13.61
N ILE A 112 -1.47 -8.89 -13.65
CA ILE A 112 -1.54 -7.48 -13.28
C ILE A 112 -2.29 -6.68 -14.34
N VAL A 113 -2.92 -5.60 -13.91
CA VAL A 113 -3.60 -4.60 -14.72
C VAL A 113 -3.14 -3.22 -14.26
N LEU A 114 -2.79 -2.36 -15.21
CA LEU A 114 -2.38 -0.98 -14.94
C LEU A 114 -3.57 -0.06 -15.14
N VAL A 115 -3.90 0.72 -14.12
CA VAL A 115 -5.01 1.68 -14.14
C VAL A 115 -4.47 3.08 -13.94
N ARG A 116 -4.90 4.03 -14.76
CA ARG A 116 -4.55 5.44 -14.59
C ARG A 116 -5.48 6.09 -13.57
N LYS A 117 -4.93 6.70 -12.54
CA LYS A 117 -5.64 7.52 -11.57
C LYS A 117 -5.97 8.90 -12.18
N LYS A 118 -6.88 9.65 -11.52
CA LYS A 118 -7.28 11.01 -11.94
C LYS A 118 -6.10 11.99 -11.97
N ASP A 119 -5.18 11.86 -11.02
CA ASP A 119 -3.93 12.63 -10.92
C ASP A 119 -2.89 12.28 -12.00
N GLY A 120 -3.20 11.32 -12.88
CA GLY A 120 -2.32 10.86 -13.95
C GLY A 120 -1.35 9.76 -13.55
N ALA A 121 -1.24 9.43 -12.25
CA ALA A 121 -0.40 8.35 -11.75
C ALA A 121 -0.95 6.97 -12.15
N ILE A 122 -0.09 5.95 -12.12
CA ILE A 122 -0.45 4.57 -12.45
C ILE A 122 -0.62 3.77 -11.15
N ARG A 123 -1.71 3.00 -11.07
CA ARG A 123 -1.94 2.01 -10.03
C ARG A 123 -1.79 0.61 -10.62
N MET A 124 -1.01 -0.24 -9.95
CA MET A 124 -0.94 -1.66 -10.24
C MET A 124 -2.08 -2.36 -9.50
N CYS A 125 -2.95 -3.03 -10.26
CA CYS A 125 -4.04 -3.85 -9.76
C CYS A 125 -3.83 -5.30 -10.19
N VAL A 126 -4.55 -6.23 -9.58
CA VAL A 126 -4.55 -7.66 -9.97
C VAL A 126 -5.96 -8.07 -10.39
N ASP A 127 -6.08 -8.74 -11.53
CA ASP A 127 -7.34 -9.22 -12.07
C ASP A 127 -7.74 -10.57 -11.45
N TYR A 128 -8.38 -10.52 -10.28
CA TYR A 128 -8.84 -11.70 -9.54
C TYR A 128 -10.19 -12.26 -10.03
N ARG A 129 -10.77 -11.77 -11.14
CA ARG A 129 -12.12 -12.19 -11.56
C ARG A 129 -12.29 -13.71 -11.70
N LYS A 130 -11.27 -14.40 -12.23
CA LYS A 130 -11.29 -15.87 -12.35
C LYS A 130 -11.13 -16.59 -11.01
N LEU A 131 -10.36 -16.01 -10.08
CA LEU A 131 -10.24 -16.55 -8.73
C LEU A 131 -11.57 -16.38 -7.98
N ASN A 132 -12.20 -15.22 -8.11
CA ASN A 132 -13.46 -14.91 -7.43
C ASN A 132 -14.68 -15.65 -8.01
N SER A 133 -14.55 -16.28 -9.18
CA SER A 133 -15.57 -17.19 -9.71
C SER A 133 -15.44 -18.62 -9.19
N VAL A 134 -14.46 -18.90 -8.34
CA VAL A 134 -14.34 -20.17 -7.61
C VAL A 134 -15.39 -20.17 -6.49
N PRO A 135 -16.20 -21.24 -6.37
CA PRO A 135 -17.27 -21.36 -5.37
C PRO A 135 -16.76 -21.52 -3.94
#